data_AF-A0A6G7Y5J7-F1
#
_entry.id   AF-A0A6G7Y5J7-F1
#
_cell.length_a   1.000
_cell.length_b   1.000
_cell.length_c   1.000
_cell.angle_alpha   90.00
_cell.angle_beta   90.00
_cell.angle_gamma   90.00
#
_symmetry.space_group_name_H-M   'P 1'
#
loop_
_entity.id
_entity.type
_entity.pdbx_description
1 polymer ?
#
loop_
_entity_poly.entity_id
_entity_poly.type
_entity_poly.pdbx_seq_one_letter_code
_entity_poly.pdbx_strand_id
1 'polypeptide(L)' 'MEFDGMEIPDDIEVTVWGSNEHRLCNVCRAECDPEPSGADGYGVRIIYVCRDHGLQSVVDPFEHLR' A
#
# COMPACT_ATOMS: atom_id res chain seq x y z
N MET A 1 21.23 -6.73 19.34
CA MET A 1 20.40 -5.52 19.17
C MET A 1 19.35 -5.61 20.25
N GLU A 2 19.49 -4.82 21.31
CA GLU A 2 18.49 -4.71 22.36
C GLU A 2 17.37 -3.84 21.77
N PHE A 3 16.18 -4.43 21.57
CA PHE A 3 15.04 -3.68 21.09
C PHE A 3 14.46 -2.92 22.29
N ASP A 4 14.72 -1.62 22.35
CA ASP A 4 14.04 -0.70 23.25
C ASP A 4 12.56 -0.66 22.82
N GLY A 5 11.71 -1.32 23.59
CA GLY A 5 10.29 -1.44 23.28
C GLY A 5 9.64 -0.05 23.32
N MET A 6 8.98 0.34 22.23
CA MET A 6 8.20 1.58 22.22
C MET A 6 6.87 1.35 22.93
N GLU A 7 6.66 2.03 24.05
CA GLU A 7 5.39 1.98 24.79
C GLU A 7 4.31 2.72 24.00
N ILE A 8 3.29 1.99 23.54
CA ILE A 8 2.13 2.55 22.87
C ILE A 8 1.12 2.95 23.95
N PRO A 9 0.78 4.25 24.11
CA PRO A 9 -0.21 4.67 25.09
C PRO A 9 -1.61 4.11 24.77
N ASP A 10 -2.36 3.76 25.82
CA ASP A 10 -3.67 3.08 25.74
C ASP A 10 -4.75 3.82 24.92
N ASP A 11 -4.60 5.14 24.72
CA ASP A 11 -5.52 5.96 23.92
C ASP A 11 -5.21 5.96 22.41
N ILE A 12 -4.25 5.14 21.94
CA ILE A 12 -3.95 4.99 20.51
C ILE A 12 -4.71 3.80 19.92
N GLU A 13 -5.64 4.09 19.02
CA GLU A 13 -6.26 3.07 18.17
C GLU A 13 -5.30 2.63 17.06
N VAL A 14 -4.63 1.49 17.25
CA VAL A 14 -3.81 0.86 16.20
C VAL A 14 -4.70 0.02 15.29
N THR A 15 -4.96 0.51 14.09
CA THR A 15 -5.62 -0.29 13.05
C THR A 15 -4.58 -1.04 12.23
N VAL A 16 -4.50 -2.36 12.40
CA VAL A 16 -3.67 -3.23 11.56
C VAL A 16 -4.46 -3.60 10.32
N TRP A 17 -4.02 -3.13 9.16
CA TRP A 17 -4.64 -3.43 7.88
C TRP A 17 -4.13 -4.78 7.36
N GLY A 18 -5.00 -5.53 6.68
CA GLY A 18 -4.60 -6.77 6.01
C GLY A 18 -3.75 -6.51 4.78
N SER A 19 -3.12 -7.55 4.24
CA SER A 19 -2.18 -7.53 3.10
C SER A 19 -2.66 -6.86 1.79
N ASN A 20 -3.92 -6.42 1.72
CA ASN A 20 -4.53 -5.71 0.59
C ASN A 20 -4.65 -4.19 0.81
N GLU A 21 -4.01 -3.63 1.83
CA GLU A 21 -4.04 -2.18 2.14
C GLU A 21 -3.58 -1.30 0.96
N HIS A 22 -2.68 -1.82 0.11
CA HIS A 22 -2.24 -1.15 -1.11
C HIS A 22 -3.39 -0.85 -2.10
N ARG A 23 -4.55 -1.50 -1.96
CA ARG A 23 -5.74 -1.29 -2.79
C ARG A 23 -6.69 -0.23 -2.24
N LEU A 24 -6.48 0.24 -1.02
CA LEU A 24 -7.39 1.17 -0.36
C LEU A 24 -6.87 2.60 -0.42
N CYS A 25 -7.78 3.55 -0.60
CA CYS A 25 -7.45 4.96 -0.48
C CYS A 25 -7.14 5.30 0.99
N ASN A 26 -6.04 6.02 1.22
CA ASN A 26 -5.67 6.46 2.57
C ASN A 26 -6.59 7.57 3.11
N VAL A 27 -7.39 8.21 2.24
CA VAL A 27 -8.31 9.28 2.61
C VAL A 27 -9.74 8.77 2.80
N CYS A 28 -10.39 8.27 1.74
CA CYS A 28 -11.79 7.85 1.81
C CYS A 28 -11.99 6.38 2.17
N ARG A 29 -10.91 5.60 2.25
CA ARG A 29 -10.93 4.14 2.53
C ARG A 29 -11.67 3.29 1.49
N ALA A 30 -12.10 3.86 0.36
CA ALA A 30 -12.65 3.12 -0.76
C ALA A 30 -11.57 2.33 -1.51
N GLU A 31 -11.97 1.26 -2.19
CA GLU A 31 -11.08 0.51 -3.09
C GLU A 31 -10.70 1.39 -4.30
N CYS A 32 -9.42 1.38 -4.64
CA CYS A 32 -8.85 2.13 -5.75
C CYS A 32 -8.83 1.30 -7.02
N ASP A 33 -8.98 1.96 -8.17
CA ASP A 33 -8.90 1.30 -9.47
C ASP A 33 -7.45 0.91 -9.78
N PRO A 34 -7.21 -0.37 -10.17
CA PRO A 34 -5.90 -0.83 -10.58
C PRO A 34 -5.63 -0.52 -12.05
N GLU A 35 -4.57 0.23 -12.32
CA GLU A 35 -4.06 0.51 -13.66
C GLU A 35 -2.74 -0.25 -13.87
N PRO A 36 -2.70 -1.24 -14.80
CA PRO A 36 -1.47 -1.94 -15.12
C PRO A 36 -0.53 -0.99 -15.86
N SER A 37 0.69 -0.84 -15.34
CA SER A 37 1.75 -0.03 -15.94
C SER A 37 2.98 -0.88 -16.18
N GLY A 38 3.37 -1.03 -17.44
CA GLY A 38 4.60 -1.71 -17.84
C GLY A 38 5.50 -0.77 -18.62
N ALA A 39 6.80 -0.78 -18.33
CA ALA A 39 7.82 -0.18 -19.18
C ALA A 39 8.72 -1.29 -19.72
N ASP A 40 9.01 -1.25 -21.03
CA ASP A 40 9.89 -2.21 -21.68
C ASP A 40 11.23 -2.30 -20.94
N GLY A 41 11.58 -3.51 -20.50
CA GLY A 41 12.82 -3.78 -19.74
C GLY A 41 12.76 -3.53 -18.23
N TYR A 42 11.69 -2.95 -17.68
CA TYR A 42 11.58 -2.62 -16.24
C TYR A 42 10.56 -3.47 -15.47
N GLY A 43 9.80 -4.32 -16.17
CA GLY A 43 8.79 -5.21 -15.60
C GLY A 43 7.42 -4.56 -15.44
N VAL A 44 6.44 -5.34 -14.98
CA VAL A 44 5.06 -4.89 -14.75
C VAL A 44 4.93 -4.32 -13.34
N ARG A 45 4.24 -3.19 -13.22
CA ARG A 45 3.79 -2.56 -11.97
C ARG A 45 2.27 -2.40 -12.03
N ILE A 46 1.61 -2.47 -10.89
CA ILE A 46 0.19 -2.14 -10.77
C ILE A 46 0.09 -0.84 -9.98
N ILE A 47 -0.54 0.16 -10.58
CA ILE A 47 -0.78 1.47 -9.98
C ILE A 47 -2.20 1.47 -9.44
N TYR A 48 -2.43 1.84 -8.18
CA TYR A 48 -3.77 2.00 -7.63
C TYR A 48 -4.11 3.48 -7.49
N VAL A 49 -5.20 3.89 -8.13
CA VAL A 49 -5.64 5.29 -8.18
C VAL A 49 -7.04 5.42 -7.59
N CYS A 50 -7.18 6.28 -6.59
CA CYS A 50 -8.49 6.68 -6.10
C CYS A 50 -9.09 7.69 -7.07
N ARG A 51 -10.35 7.48 -7.46
CA ARG A 51 -11.07 8.39 -8.37
C ARG A 51 -11.14 9.83 -7.86
N ASP A 52 -11.30 10.00 -6.55
CA ASP A 52 -11.48 11.31 -5.91
C ASP A 52 -10.18 11.92 -5.37
N HIS A 53 -9.20 11.08 -4.99
CA HIS A 53 -7.99 11.50 -4.28
C HIS A 53 -6.69 11.23 -5.04
N GLY A 54 -6.77 10.62 -6.23
CA GLY A 54 -5.61 10.36 -7.09
C GLY A 54 -4.76 9.16 -6.66
N LEU A 55 -3.49 9.15 -7.09
CA LEU A 55 -2.55 8.05 -6.90
C LEU A 55 -2.40 7.66 -5.42
N GLN A 56 -2.53 6.37 -5.12
CA GLN A 56 -2.40 5.83 -3.75
C GLN A 56 -1.19 4.93 -3.59
N SER A 57 -0.98 3.98 -4.52
CA SER A 57 0.11 3.01 -4.39
C SER A 57 0.62 2.53 -5.75
N VAL A 58 1.85 2.00 -5.75
CA VAL A 58 2.46 1.31 -6.89
C VAL A 58 3.07 0.02 -6.38
N VAL A 59 2.60 -1.11 -6.91
CA VAL A 59 2.99 -2.45 -6.45
C VAL A 59 3.72 -3.21 -7.54
N ASP A 60 4.81 -3.88 -7.17
CA ASP A 60 5.45 -4.92 -7.99
C ASP A 60 4.91 -6.30 -7.56
N PRO A 61 3.99 -6.91 -8.30
CA PRO A 61 3.48 -8.24 -7.92
C PRO A 61 4.58 -9.32 -7.94
N PHE A 62 5.73 -9.04 -8.55
CA PHE A 62 6.85 -9.97 -8.69
C PHE A 62 8.06 -9.62 -7.81
N GLU A 63 7.92 -8.73 -6.81
CA GLU A 63 9.06 -8.33 -5.97
C GLU A 63 9.74 -9.54 -5.31
N HIS A 64 8.93 -10.54 -4.93
CA HIS A 64 9.35 -11.77 -4.25
C HIS A 64 10.15 -12.73 -5.14
N LEU A 65 10.25 -12.45 -6.44
CA LEU A 65 10.99 -13.25 -7.42
C LEU A 65 12.34 -12.62 -7.79
N ARG A 66 12.69 -11.47 -7.20
CA ARG A 66 13.92 -10.73 -7.49
C ARG A 66 15.03 -11.02 -6.49
#